data_AF-M6UC65-F1
#
_entry.id   AF-M6UC65-F1
#
_cell.length_a   1.000
_cell.length_b   1.000
_cell.length_c   1.000
_cell.angle_alpha   90.00
_cell.angle_beta   90.00
_cell.angle_gamma   90.00
#
_symmetry.space_group_name_H-M   'P 1'
#
loop_
_entity.id
_entity.type
_entity.pdbx_description
1 polymer ?
#
loop_
_entity_poly.entity_id
_entity_poly.type
_entity_poly.pdbx_seq_one_letter_code
_entity_poly.pdbx_strand_id
1 'polypeptide(L)'
;MNRVLTYLSPGELDLREMPKPILLHPEDAIVRPVASSTCDLDIMIIQGRTPFKGPFDIGHECIGEIIETGEGVRRFYPGQLVVVSWHISCGQVTGVVKD
;
A
#
# COMPACT_ATOMS: atom_id res chain seq x y z
N MET A 1 12.34 -13.01 0.18
CA MET A 1 11.00 -13.14 0.76
C MET A 1 10.70 -11.87 1.53
N ASN A 2 9.50 -11.34 1.37
CA ASN A 2 9.00 -10.19 2.12
C ASN A 2 8.05 -10.71 3.20
N ARG A 3 8.00 -10.05 4.35
CA ARG A 3 7.00 -10.35 5.38
C ARG A 3 5.88 -9.34 5.28
N VAL A 4 4.64 -9.80 5.33
CA VAL A 4 3.44 -8.96 5.18
C VAL A 4 2.47 -9.31 6.30
N LEU A 5 1.90 -8.29 6.93
CA LEU A 5 0.86 -8.45 7.93
C LEU A 5 -0.49 -8.59 7.21
N THR A 6 -1.13 -9.73 7.34
CA THR A 6 -2.40 -10.05 6.69
C THR A 6 -3.51 -10.09 7.74
N TYR A 7 -4.56 -9.31 7.52
CA TYR A 7 -5.81 -9.43 8.26
C TYR A 7 -6.61 -10.62 7.73
N LEU A 8 -6.99 -11.55 8.62
CA LEU A 8 -7.73 -12.76 8.26
C LEU A 8 -9.21 -12.62 8.56
N SER A 9 -9.52 -12.26 9.80
CA SER A 9 -10.87 -12.12 10.34
C SER A 9 -10.82 -11.20 11.57
N PRO A 10 -11.97 -10.75 12.13
CA PRO A 10 -11.97 -9.87 13.30
C PRO A 10 -11.13 -10.44 14.45
N GLY A 11 -10.11 -9.68 14.87
CA GLY A 11 -9.15 -10.08 15.92
C GLY A 11 -8.02 -11.01 15.46
N GLU A 12 -8.00 -11.44 14.21
CA GLU A 12 -7.01 -12.37 13.67
C GLU A 12 -6.11 -11.72 12.62
N LEU A 13 -4.83 -11.64 12.95
CA LEU A 13 -3.74 -11.18 12.09
C LEU A 13 -2.69 -12.29 11.95
N ASP A 14 -2.05 -12.35 10.80
CA ASP A 14 -0.98 -13.30 10.52
C ASP A 14 0.18 -12.61 9.79
N LEU A 15 1.41 -12.92 10.19
CA LEU A 15 2.60 -12.39 9.55
C LEU A 15 3.13 -13.42 8.55
N ARG A 16 2.86 -13.20 7.27
CA ARG A 16 3.12 -14.16 6.20
C ARG A 16 4.37 -13.85 5.42
N GLU A 17 5.07 -14.89 4.97
CA GLU A 17 6.12 -14.75 3.97
C GLU A 17 5.50 -14.75 2.57
N MET A 18 5.84 -13.73 1.79
CA MET A 18 5.35 -13.53 0.44
C MET A 18 6.51 -13.42 -0.56
N PRO A 19 6.27 -13.79 -1.84
CA PRO A 19 7.19 -13.45 -2.92
C PRO A 19 7.48 -11.96 -2.97
N LYS A 20 8.61 -11.59 -3.57
CA LYS A 20 8.84 -10.17 -3.87
C LYS A 20 7.78 -9.68 -4.86
N PRO A 21 7.28 -8.45 -4.71
CA PRO A 21 6.38 -7.87 -5.72
C PRO A 21 7.10 -7.78 -7.06
N ILE A 22 6.30 -7.75 -8.12
CA ILE A 22 6.75 -7.52 -9.50
C ILE A 22 5.93 -6.37 -10.06
N LEU A 23 6.48 -5.65 -11.05
CA LEU A 23 5.72 -4.66 -11.80
C LEU A 23 4.64 -5.38 -12.64
N LEU A 24 3.41 -4.90 -12.58
CA LEU A 24 2.28 -5.45 -13.34
C LEU A 24 1.94 -4.55 -14.53
N HIS A 25 2.20 -3.25 -14.42
CA HIS A 25 1.94 -2.23 -15.42
C HIS A 25 3.17 -1.33 -15.68
N PRO A 26 3.28 -0.72 -16.87
CA PRO A 26 4.36 0.23 -17.18
C PRO A 26 4.45 1.41 -16.20
N GLU A 27 3.33 1.81 -15.60
CA GLU A 27 3.25 2.95 -14.68
C GLU A 27 3.52 2.58 -13.21
N ASP A 28 3.78 1.31 -12.92
CA ASP A 28 4.03 0.85 -11.54
C ASP A 28 5.41 1.27 -11.03
N ALA A 29 5.53 1.38 -9.71
CA ALA A 29 6.81 1.46 -9.01
C ALA A 29 6.78 0.51 -7.81
N ILE A 30 7.89 -0.18 -7.57
CA ILE A 30 8.08 -0.98 -6.36
C ILE A 30 8.78 -0.13 -5.33
N VAL A 31 8.18 -0.05 -4.14
CA VAL A 31 8.72 0.68 -3.00
C VAL A 31 9.13 -0.29 -1.90
N ARG A 32 10.33 -0.12 -1.36
CA ARG A 32 10.77 -0.75 -0.12
C ARG A 32 10.36 0.14 1.06
N PRO A 33 9.46 -0.31 1.95
CA PRO A 33 9.11 0.47 3.13
C PRO A 33 10.33 0.71 4.01
N VAL A 34 10.50 1.95 4.46
CA VAL A 34 11.52 2.36 5.44
C VAL A 34 10.89 2.45 6.83
N ALA A 35 9.67 3.01 6.90
CA ALA A 35 8.85 3.05 8.10
C ALA A 35 7.38 3.05 7.71
N SER A 36 6.55 2.47 8.58
CA SER A 36 5.09 2.44 8.46
C SER A 36 4.47 2.90 9.77
N SER A 37 3.38 3.66 9.70
CA SER A 37 2.55 4.01 10.85
C SER A 37 1.28 3.15 10.90
N THR A 38 0.61 3.21 12.05
CA THR A 38 -0.74 2.67 12.25
C THR A 38 -1.76 3.80 12.13
N CYS A 39 -2.87 3.54 11.45
CA CYS A 39 -4.01 4.43 11.39
C CYS A 39 -5.14 3.95 12.31
N ASP A 40 -5.97 4.87 12.82
CA ASP A 40 -7.18 4.53 13.58
C ASP A 40 -8.12 3.61 12.79
N LEU A 41 -8.13 3.74 11.45
CA LEU A 41 -8.88 2.86 10.57
C LEU A 41 -8.39 1.41 10.63
N ASP A 42 -7.08 1.17 10.77
CA ASP A 42 -6.53 -0.19 10.89
C ASP A 42 -7.10 -0.88 12.13
N ILE A 43 -7.20 -0.17 13.25
CA ILE A 43 -7.79 -0.68 14.50
C ILE A 43 -9.27 -1.06 14.27
N MET A 44 -10.02 -0.20 13.60
CA MET A 44 -11.43 -0.45 13.29
C MET A 44 -11.61 -1.65 12.36
N ILE A 45 -10.71 -1.84 11.39
CA ILE A 45 -10.66 -3.02 10.51
C ILE A 45 -10.40 -4.28 11.33
N ILE A 46 -9.34 -4.27 12.14
CA ILE A 46 -8.93 -5.42 12.98
C ILE A 46 -10.07 -5.81 13.94
N GLN A 47 -10.82 -4.85 14.47
CA GLN A 47 -11.98 -5.11 15.34
C GLN A 47 -13.22 -5.61 14.59
N GLY A 48 -13.21 -5.70 13.26
CA GLY A 48 -14.37 -6.09 12.46
C GLY A 48 -15.48 -5.03 12.43
N ARG A 49 -15.15 -3.76 12.70
CA ARG A 49 -16.12 -2.65 12.79
C ARG A 49 -16.28 -1.88 11.48
N THR A 50 -15.77 -2.43 10.39
CA THR A 50 -15.85 -1.86 9.04
C THR A 50 -16.47 -2.89 8.08
N PRO A 51 -16.87 -2.50 6.86
CA PRO A 51 -17.35 -3.43 5.85
C PRO A 51 -16.28 -4.37 5.26
N PHE A 52 -14.99 -4.15 5.56
CA PHE A 52 -13.89 -4.92 4.98
C PHE A 52 -13.86 -6.36 5.52
N LYS A 53 -13.75 -7.33 4.61
CA LYS A 53 -13.68 -8.76 4.94
C LYS A 53 -12.33 -9.32 4.48
N GLY A 54 -11.62 -9.98 5.38
CA GLY A 54 -10.37 -10.66 5.06
C GLY A 54 -10.57 -11.89 4.15
N PRO A 55 -9.47 -12.46 3.62
CA PRO A 55 -8.09 -12.08 3.89
C PRO A 55 -7.59 -10.94 2.99
N PHE A 56 -6.85 -9.98 3.57
CA PHE A 56 -6.07 -8.99 2.81
C PHE A 56 -4.92 -8.41 3.63
N ASP A 57 -3.92 -7.86 2.96
CA ASP A 57 -2.74 -7.25 3.59
C ASP A 57 -3.06 -5.86 4.14
N ILE A 58 -2.66 -5.59 5.38
CA ILE A 58 -2.97 -4.34 6.09
C ILE A 58 -1.77 -3.40 6.12
N GLY A 59 -2.06 -2.10 6.16
CA GLY A 59 -1.07 -1.02 6.18
C GLY A 59 -1.20 -0.15 4.94
N HIS A 60 -1.43 1.15 5.15
CA HIS A 60 -1.66 2.12 4.08
C HIS A 60 -0.91 3.45 4.29
N GLU A 61 -0.05 3.50 5.30
CA GLU A 61 0.73 4.69 5.66
C GLU A 61 2.21 4.31 5.78
N CYS A 62 2.99 4.58 4.72
CA CYS A 62 4.43 4.38 4.79
C CYS A 62 5.22 5.42 4.02
N ILE A 63 6.45 5.61 4.49
CA ILE A 63 7.52 6.17 3.67
C ILE A 63 8.38 5.02 3.16
N GLY A 64 8.91 5.17 1.95
CA GLY A 64 9.75 4.15 1.38
C GLY A 64 10.70 4.66 0.31
N GLU A 65 11.62 3.79 -0.06
CA GLU A 65 12.57 4.01 -1.14
C GLU A 65 12.08 3.28 -2.38
N ILE A 66 12.01 3.96 -3.51
CA ILE A 66 11.72 3.31 -4.79
C ILE A 66 12.89 2.39 -5.14
N ILE A 67 12.64 1.13 -5.44
CA ILE A 67 13.68 0.16 -5.84
C ILE A 67 13.58 -0.26 -7.30
N GLU A 68 12.41 -0.08 -7.92
CA GLU A 68 12.17 -0.42 -9.33
C GLU A 68 11.01 0.44 -9.86
N THR A 69 11.07 0.79 -11.14
CA THR A 69 10.02 1.55 -11.84
C THR A 69 9.74 0.92 -13.20
N GLY A 70 8.47 0.87 -13.59
CA GLY A 70 8.10 0.50 -14.95
C GLY A 70 8.48 1.56 -15.98
N GLU A 71 8.49 1.17 -17.25
CA GLU A 71 8.92 2.02 -18.36
C GLU A 71 8.02 3.24 -18.62
N GLY A 72 6.81 3.27 -18.07
CA GLY A 72 5.84 4.37 -18.16
C GLY A 72 6.04 5.44 -17.08
N VAL A 73 6.82 5.17 -16.03
CA VAL A 73 7.11 6.12 -14.96
C VAL A 73 8.03 7.24 -15.47
N ARG A 74 7.66 8.50 -15.21
CA ARG A 74 8.39 9.69 -15.73
C ARG A 74 9.01 10.58 -14.65
N ARG A 75 8.44 10.58 -13.45
CA ARG A 75 8.77 11.55 -12.39
C ARG A 75 9.52 10.96 -11.20
N PHE A 76 9.62 9.64 -11.16
CA PHE A 76 10.18 8.88 -10.06
C PHE A 76 11.29 7.97 -10.57
N TYR A 77 12.26 7.67 -9.71
CA TYR A 77 13.42 6.85 -10.05
C TYR A 77 13.89 6.00 -8.85
N PRO A 78 14.53 4.85 -9.09
CA PRO A 78 15.13 4.05 -8.02
C PRO A 78 16.11 4.83 -7.15
N GLY A 79 16.06 4.62 -5.82
CA GLY A 79 16.82 5.33 -4.79
C GLY A 79 16.12 6.57 -4.23
N GLN A 80 15.02 7.03 -4.84
CA GLN A 80 14.26 8.17 -4.34
C GLN A 80 13.40 7.80 -3.12
N LEU A 81 13.43 8.64 -2.08
CA LEU A 81 12.51 8.53 -0.94
C LEU A 81 11.16 9.17 -1.28
N VAL A 82 10.08 8.46 -0.98
CA VAL A 82 8.71 8.86 -1.26
C VAL A 82 7.78 8.60 -0.07
N VAL A 83 6.74 9.41 0.03
CA VAL A 83 5.56 9.14 0.86
C VAL A 83 4.57 8.38 -0.01
N VAL A 84 4.10 7.21 0.43
CA VAL A 84 3.10 6.43 -0.30
C VAL A 84 1.71 6.89 0.13
N SER A 85 0.96 7.46 -0.81
CA SER A 85 -0.43 7.86 -0.57
C SER A 85 -1.30 6.63 -0.30
N TRP A 86 -2.11 6.69 0.76
CA TRP A 86 -3.11 5.65 1.04
C TRP A 86 -4.19 5.57 -0.04
N HIS A 87 -4.45 6.69 -0.71
CA HIS A 87 -5.46 6.79 -1.74
C HIS A 87 -4.84 6.53 -3.11
N ILE A 88 -5.30 5.47 -3.77
CA ILE A 88 -4.94 5.15 -5.16
C ILE A 88 -5.76 6.04 -6.08
N SER A 89 -5.07 6.81 -6.93
CA SER A 89 -5.69 7.69 -7.91
C SER A 89 -4.96 7.62 -9.25
N CYS A 90 -5.71 7.61 -10.35
CA CYS A 90 -5.13 7.69 -11.69
C CYS A 90 -4.64 9.10 -12.04
N GLY A 91 -5.01 10.12 -11.25
CA GLY A 91 -4.63 11.52 -11.50
C GLY A 91 -5.19 12.13 -12.79
N GLN A 92 -6.09 11.45 -13.50
CA GLN A 92 -6.64 11.93 -14.78
C GLN A 92 -7.76 12.97 -14.60
N VAL A 93 -8.37 13.03 -13.42
CA VAL A 93 -9.41 14.02 -13.10
C VAL A 93 -8.80 15.05 -12.14
N THR A 94 -8.95 16.33 -12.47
CA THR A 94 -8.32 17.44 -11.73
C THR A 94 -9.01 17.77 -10.40
N GLY A 95 -10.27 17.39 -10.23
CA GLY A 95 -11.01 17.60 -8.99
C GLY A 95 -12.31 16.80 -8.96
N VAL A 96 -12.75 16.46 -7.75
CA VAL A 96 -14.09 15.90 -7.50
C VAL A 96 -14.85 16.96 -6.71
N VAL A 97 -15.89 17.53 -7.32
CA VAL A 97 -16.80 18.46 -6.65
C VAL A 97 -17.99 17.66 -6.13
N LYS A 98 -18.28 17.80 -4.85
CA LYS A 98 -19.44 17.21 -4.20
C LYS A 98 -20.54 18.27 -4.10
N ASP A 99 -21.79 17.84 -4.21
CA ASP A 99 -22.96 18.62 -3.78
C ASP A 99 -23.06 18.73 -2.24
#